data_AF-M2A5U2-F1
#
_entry.id   AF-M2A5U2-F1
#
_cell.length_a   1.000
_cell.length_b   1.000
_cell.length_c   1.000
_cell.angle_alpha   90.00
_cell.angle_beta   90.00
_cell.angle_gamma   90.00
#
_symmetry.space_group_name_H-M   'P 1'
#
loop_
_entity.id
_entity.type
_entity.pdbx_description
1 polymer ?
#
loop_
_entity_poly.entity_id
_entity_poly.type
_entity_poly.pdbx_seq_one_letter_code
_entity_poly.pdbx_strand_id
1 'polypeptide(L)'
;MKHFKVLRAWAIIAMALLMTISVIADESIRTNDPENETRIAPASSVLEARARARMLHELVRGTLQIMHRDFFDEDNAHAIPSASLEDVFHEMGDSYDVKMKWLTVNTDVVNVDHDPETPFEKDAVKLLAAGKPFAEKNTADRYQFVGPIRLGSQCLKCHVKRRTSNDDRTAGLVITMPLAGKSPAAVSPAN
;
A
#
# COMPACT_ATOMS: atom_id res chain seq x y z
N MET A 1 -32.76 -23.98 -78.10
CA MET A 1 -31.72 -24.12 -77.05
C MET A 1 -30.60 -23.10 -77.26
N LYS A 2 -30.75 -21.85 -76.79
CA LYS A 2 -29.64 -20.84 -76.70
C LYS A 2 -30.01 -19.57 -75.92
N HIS A 3 -31.24 -19.43 -75.40
CA HIS A 3 -31.68 -18.22 -74.69
C HIS A 3 -31.69 -18.33 -73.15
N PHE A 4 -31.40 -19.50 -72.58
CA PHE A 4 -31.50 -19.69 -71.12
C PHE A 4 -30.19 -19.39 -70.35
N LYS A 5 -29.08 -19.12 -71.04
CA LYS A 5 -27.78 -18.87 -70.40
C LYS A 5 -27.48 -17.40 -70.09
N VAL A 6 -28.22 -16.46 -70.69
CA VAL A 6 -27.92 -15.01 -70.54
C VAL A 6 -28.65 -14.38 -69.35
N LEU A 7 -29.79 -14.93 -68.91
CA LEU A 7 -30.53 -14.39 -67.75
C LEU A 7 -29.90 -14.73 -66.39
N ARG A 8 -29.02 -15.72 -66.30
CA ARG A 8 -28.34 -16.07 -65.03
C ARG A 8 -27.13 -15.19 -64.72
N ALA A 9 -26.63 -14.42 -65.70
CA ALA A 9 -25.45 -13.57 -65.51
C ALA A 9 -25.76 -12.22 -64.84
N TRP A 10 -27.02 -11.78 -64.84
CA TRP A 10 -27.42 -10.48 -64.26
C TRP A 10 -28.07 -10.57 -62.88
N ALA A 11 -28.34 -11.79 -62.37
CA ALA A 11 -28.89 -11.98 -61.03
C ALA A 11 -27.80 -12.13 -59.95
N ILE A 12 -26.52 -12.31 -60.32
CA ILE A 12 -25.42 -12.47 -59.36
C ILE A 12 -24.76 -11.12 -59.01
N ILE A 13 -24.93 -10.09 -59.84
CA ILE A 13 -24.34 -8.76 -59.58
C ILE A 13 -25.20 -7.91 -58.63
N ALA A 14 -26.50 -8.22 -58.48
CA ALA A 14 -27.37 -7.51 -57.52
C ALA A 14 -27.30 -8.07 -56.08
N MET A 15 -26.68 -9.23 -55.86
CA MET A 15 -26.53 -9.85 -54.53
C MET A 15 -25.11 -9.68 -53.93
N ALA A 16 -24.26 -8.87 -54.56
CA ALA A 16 -22.93 -8.52 -54.05
C ALA A 16 -22.82 -7.06 -53.57
N LEU A 17 -23.89 -6.28 -53.65
CA LEU A 17 -23.92 -4.86 -53.25
C LEU A 17 -24.82 -4.56 -52.04
N LEU A 18 -25.26 -5.60 -51.32
CA LEU A 18 -26.13 -5.48 -50.13
C LEU A 18 -25.52 -6.10 -48.87
N MET A 19 -24.18 -6.28 -48.85
CA MET A 19 -23.47 -6.94 -47.76
C MET A 19 -22.20 -6.19 -47.33
N THR A 20 -22.22 -4.86 -47.38
CA THR A 20 -21.08 -4.02 -46.96
C THR A 20 -21.44 -2.91 -45.96
N ILE A 21 -22.61 -2.96 -45.32
CA ILE A 21 -22.99 -1.99 -44.28
C ILE A 21 -23.56 -2.73 -43.07
N SER A 22 -22.72 -3.42 -42.30
CA SER A 22 -23.03 -3.83 -40.91
C SER A 22 -21.75 -4.25 -40.15
N VAL A 23 -20.66 -3.50 -40.29
CA VAL A 23 -19.49 -3.64 -39.39
C VAL A 23 -18.92 -2.25 -39.11
N ILE A 24 -19.70 -1.39 -38.46
CA ILE A 24 -19.19 -0.20 -37.74
C ILE A 24 -20.08 -0.01 -36.50
N ALA A 25 -19.76 -0.74 -35.44
CA ALA A 25 -20.22 -0.63 -34.05
C ALA A 25 -20.03 -2.05 -33.49
N ASP A 26 -18.96 -2.38 -32.77
CA ASP A 26 -18.58 -1.78 -31.51
C ASP A 26 -17.11 -2.17 -31.28
N GLU A 27 -16.20 -1.32 -31.77
CA GLU A 27 -14.79 -1.40 -31.41
C GLU A 27 -14.48 -0.28 -30.43
N SER A 28 -15.29 -0.17 -29.37
CA SER A 28 -14.80 0.35 -28.11
C SER A 28 -13.96 -0.75 -27.44
N ILE A 29 -12.83 -1.08 -28.07
CA ILE A 29 -11.72 -1.70 -27.37
C ILE A 29 -11.37 -0.71 -26.27
N ARG A 30 -11.88 -1.00 -25.06
CA ARG A 30 -11.24 -0.58 -23.83
C ARG A 30 -9.80 -1.06 -23.99
N THR A 31 -8.90 -0.12 -24.26
CA THR A 31 -7.49 -0.33 -24.04
C THR A 31 -7.33 -0.54 -22.54
N ASN A 32 -7.57 -1.77 -22.08
CA ASN A 32 -7.11 -2.25 -20.79
C ASN A 32 -5.60 -2.23 -20.89
N ASP A 33 -5.02 -1.10 -20.54
CA ASP A 33 -3.60 -0.98 -20.28
C ASP A 33 -3.25 -2.00 -19.18
N PRO A 34 -2.41 -3.01 -19.45
CA PRO A 34 -2.04 -4.01 -18.44
C PRO A 34 -1.38 -3.39 -17.20
N GLU A 35 -0.89 -2.14 -17.29
CA GLU A 35 -0.40 -1.40 -16.12
C GLU A 35 -1.52 -0.98 -15.14
N ASN A 36 -2.77 -0.87 -15.59
CA ASN A 36 -3.88 -0.43 -14.75
C ASN A 36 -4.49 -1.59 -13.93
N GLU A 37 -4.44 -2.83 -14.42
CA GLU A 37 -4.92 -4.00 -13.68
C GLU A 37 -4.01 -4.41 -12.51
N THR A 38 -2.79 -3.87 -12.43
CA THR A 38 -1.76 -4.27 -11.46
C THR A 38 -1.64 -3.32 -10.25
N ARG A 39 -2.28 -2.14 -10.27
CA ARG A 39 -2.17 -1.17 -9.17
C ARG A 39 -3.21 -1.43 -8.07
N ILE A 40 -2.77 -1.46 -6.81
CA ILE A 40 -3.67 -1.57 -5.65
C ILE A 40 -4.47 -0.27 -5.53
N ALA A 41 -5.79 -0.34 -5.72
CA ALA A 41 -6.66 0.81 -5.56
C ALA A 41 -6.60 1.38 -4.13
N PRO A 42 -6.71 2.71 -3.94
CA PRO A 42 -6.82 3.34 -2.63
C PRO A 42 -7.94 2.72 -1.79
N ALA A 43 -7.79 2.74 -0.47
CA ALA A 43 -8.83 2.21 0.42
C ALA A 43 -10.12 3.03 0.26
N SER A 44 -11.25 2.34 0.08
CA SER A 44 -12.57 2.96 -0.13
C SER A 44 -13.20 3.50 1.16
N SER A 45 -12.66 3.12 2.32
CA SER A 45 -13.15 3.52 3.64
C SER A 45 -12.03 3.53 4.67
N VAL A 46 -12.24 4.28 5.77
CA VAL A 46 -11.33 4.27 6.92
C VAL A 46 -11.22 2.88 7.54
N LEU A 47 -12.29 2.08 7.52
CA LEU A 47 -12.27 0.71 8.03
C LEU A 47 -11.32 -0.17 7.23
N GLU A 48 -11.40 -0.08 5.90
CA GLU A 48 -10.50 -0.80 5.00
C GLU A 48 -9.06 -0.32 5.15
N ALA A 49 -8.83 0.99 5.18
CA ALA A 49 -7.50 1.57 5.37
C ALA A 49 -6.86 1.09 6.69
N ARG A 50 -7.63 1.08 7.78
CA ARG A 50 -7.19 0.54 9.08
C ARG A 50 -6.84 -0.94 9.00
N ALA A 51 -7.66 -1.75 8.34
CA ALA A 51 -7.41 -3.18 8.20
C ALA A 51 -6.10 -3.44 7.43
N ARG A 52 -5.90 -2.75 6.31
CA ARG A 52 -4.66 -2.80 5.51
C ARG A 52 -3.45 -2.34 6.33
N ALA A 53 -3.57 -1.22 7.05
CA ALA A 53 -2.49 -0.67 7.87
C ALA A 53 -2.07 -1.62 9.00
N ARG A 54 -3.05 -2.24 9.69
CA ARG A 54 -2.77 -3.21 10.74
C ARG A 54 -2.10 -4.46 10.20
N MET A 55 -2.55 -4.97 9.06
CA MET A 55 -1.92 -6.13 8.42
C MET A 55 -0.46 -5.83 8.05
N LEU A 56 -0.21 -4.68 7.41
CA LEU A 56 1.13 -4.24 7.05
C LEU A 56 2.01 -3.99 8.28
N HIS A 57 1.45 -3.40 9.33
CA HIS A 57 2.12 -3.22 10.61
C HIS A 57 2.56 -4.55 11.21
N GLU A 58 1.65 -5.51 11.34
CA GLU A 58 1.94 -6.85 11.89
C GLU A 58 3.00 -7.60 11.08
N LEU A 59 2.93 -7.51 9.74
CA LEU A 59 3.96 -8.06 8.85
C LEU A 59 5.32 -7.43 9.14
N VAL A 60 5.43 -6.10 9.07
CA VAL A 60 6.71 -5.40 9.20
C VAL A 60 7.31 -5.56 10.59
N ARG A 61 6.51 -5.43 11.65
CA ARG A 61 7.02 -5.63 13.02
C ARG A 61 7.47 -7.08 13.26
N GLY A 62 6.75 -8.06 12.71
CA GLY A 62 7.07 -9.47 12.86
C GLY A 62 8.37 -9.81 12.13
N THR A 63 8.49 -9.36 10.88
CA THR A 63 9.71 -9.47 10.08
C THR A 63 10.89 -8.81 10.78
N LEU A 64 10.76 -7.58 11.26
CA LEU A 64 11.82 -6.90 11.99
C LEU A 64 12.27 -7.71 13.21
N GLN A 65 11.32 -8.19 14.02
CA GLN A 65 11.65 -8.96 15.24
C GLN A 65 12.37 -10.27 14.92
N ILE A 66 11.94 -11.00 13.88
CA ILE A 66 12.56 -12.25 13.47
C ILE A 66 13.94 -11.99 12.87
N MET A 67 14.06 -11.04 11.94
CA MET A 67 15.33 -10.74 11.30
C MET A 67 16.37 -10.21 12.29
N HIS A 68 15.95 -9.38 13.25
CA HIS A 68 16.84 -8.90 14.30
C HIS A 68 17.27 -10.02 15.25
N ARG A 69 16.44 -11.04 15.49
CA ARG A 69 16.82 -12.20 16.29
C ARG A 69 17.81 -13.11 15.57
N ASP A 70 17.57 -13.36 14.27
CA ASP A 70 18.26 -14.43 13.53
C ASP A 70 19.50 -13.93 12.78
N PHE A 71 19.55 -12.65 12.39
CA PHE A 71 20.59 -12.11 11.50
C PHE A 71 21.36 -10.91 12.06
N PHE A 72 20.93 -10.32 13.18
CA PHE A 72 21.67 -9.19 13.75
C PHE A 72 22.98 -9.67 14.39
N ASP A 73 24.07 -9.02 14.00
CA ASP A 73 25.39 -9.22 14.56
C ASP A 73 25.82 -7.94 15.29
N GLU A 74 25.98 -8.03 16.61
CA GLU A 74 26.36 -6.91 17.48
C GLU A 74 27.73 -6.33 17.10
N ASP A 75 28.62 -7.14 16.52
CA ASP A 75 29.96 -6.72 16.10
C ASP A 75 29.96 -6.09 14.69
N ASN A 76 28.86 -6.25 13.93
CA ASN A 76 28.66 -5.66 12.61
C ASN A 76 27.42 -4.76 12.58
N ALA A 77 27.48 -3.68 13.35
CA ALA A 77 26.41 -2.70 13.48
C ALA A 77 26.05 -1.94 12.18
N HIS A 78 26.72 -2.19 11.05
CA HIS A 78 26.34 -1.61 9.76
C HIS A 78 25.23 -2.39 9.05
N ALA A 79 25.05 -3.68 9.35
CA ALA A 79 24.02 -4.53 8.75
C ALA A 79 22.75 -4.60 9.63
N ILE A 80 22.14 -3.43 9.94
CA ILE A 80 20.98 -3.38 10.84
C ILE A 80 19.70 -3.75 10.08
N PRO A 81 18.94 -4.78 10.51
CA PRO A 81 17.72 -5.19 9.82
C PRO A 81 16.66 -4.09 9.65
N SER A 82 16.57 -3.14 10.58
CA SER A 82 15.65 -1.99 10.45
C SER A 82 16.01 -1.08 9.28
N ALA A 83 17.31 -0.90 8.98
CA ALA A 83 17.78 -0.10 7.86
C ALA A 83 17.48 -0.80 6.52
N SER A 84 17.67 -2.11 6.43
CA SER A 84 17.30 -2.87 5.22
C SER A 84 15.81 -2.81 4.89
N LEU A 85 14.96 -2.66 5.90
CA LEU A 85 13.52 -2.48 5.69
C LEU A 85 13.14 -1.05 5.24
N GLU A 86 14.01 -0.04 5.42
CA GLU A 86 13.75 1.30 4.91
C GLU A 86 13.75 1.33 3.37
N ASP A 87 14.56 0.50 2.72
CA ASP A 87 14.50 0.34 1.26
C ASP A 87 13.13 -0.22 0.82
N VAL A 88 12.58 -1.19 1.57
CA VAL A 88 11.21 -1.68 1.33
C VAL A 88 10.19 -0.57 1.55
N PHE A 89 10.41 0.32 2.51
CA PHE A 89 9.50 1.46 2.74
C PHE A 89 9.54 2.46 1.57
N HIS A 90 10.72 2.70 0.99
CA HIS A 90 10.84 3.51 -0.22
C HIS A 90 10.06 2.89 -1.38
N GLU A 91 10.23 1.59 -1.64
CA GLU A 91 9.50 0.88 -2.69
C GLU A 91 7.97 0.91 -2.49
N MET A 92 7.50 0.80 -1.24
CA MET A 92 6.08 0.94 -0.90
C MET A 92 5.54 2.35 -1.17
N GLY A 93 6.38 3.37 -0.93
CA GLY A 93 6.08 4.76 -1.25
C GLY A 93 5.96 4.98 -2.76
N ASP A 94 6.93 4.49 -3.52
CA ASP A 94 7.02 4.71 -4.97
C ASP A 94 5.97 3.91 -5.75
N SER A 95 5.75 2.65 -5.38
CA SER A 95 4.85 1.74 -6.10
C SER A 95 3.38 1.90 -5.71
N TYR A 96 3.10 2.26 -4.45
CA TYR A 96 1.74 2.19 -3.88
C TYR A 96 1.30 3.46 -3.14
N ASP A 97 2.14 4.51 -3.09
CA ASP A 97 1.87 5.74 -2.34
C ASP A 97 1.63 5.46 -0.84
N VAL A 98 2.25 4.40 -0.32
CA VAL A 98 2.22 4.01 1.09
C VAL A 98 3.53 4.40 1.75
N LYS A 99 3.51 5.47 2.54
CA LYS A 99 4.68 5.96 3.26
C LYS A 99 4.80 5.29 4.62
N MET A 100 5.99 4.81 4.95
CA MET A 100 6.29 4.12 6.19
C MET A 100 7.51 4.73 6.85
N LYS A 101 7.50 4.83 8.18
CA LYS A 101 8.60 5.45 8.94
C LYS A 101 8.69 4.83 10.33
N TRP A 102 9.91 4.48 10.75
CA TRP A 102 10.18 4.09 12.14
C TRP A 102 10.02 5.28 13.09
N LEU A 103 9.60 5.02 14.32
CA LEU A 103 9.34 6.08 15.30
C LEU A 103 10.00 5.76 16.65
N THR A 104 10.82 6.68 17.13
CA THR A 104 11.33 6.68 18.50
C THR A 104 10.18 7.05 19.45
N VAL A 105 9.84 6.17 20.40
CA VAL A 105 8.73 6.40 21.35
C VAL A 105 9.24 6.61 22.77
N ASN A 106 9.85 5.61 23.39
CA ASN A 106 10.43 5.73 24.75
C ASN A 106 11.79 5.03 24.86
N THR A 107 12.57 5.10 23.79
CA THR A 107 13.95 4.61 23.70
C THR A 107 14.93 5.76 23.54
N ASP A 108 16.23 5.47 23.63
CA ASP A 108 17.24 6.39 23.14
C ASP A 108 17.13 6.52 21.61
N VAL A 109 17.51 7.70 21.10
CA VAL A 109 17.61 7.95 19.66
C VAL A 109 18.81 7.15 19.12
N VAL A 110 18.51 6.17 18.29
CA VAL A 110 19.50 5.38 17.55
C VAL A 110 19.73 5.99 16.16
N ASN A 111 18.64 6.44 15.51
CA ASN A 111 18.67 7.22 14.28
C ASN A 111 17.78 8.46 14.45
N VAL A 112 18.31 9.64 14.13
CA VAL A 112 17.60 10.93 14.22
C VAL A 112 16.43 11.01 13.23
N ASP A 113 16.51 10.29 12.12
CA ASP A 113 15.43 10.24 11.13
C ASP A 113 14.17 9.58 11.70
N HIS A 114 14.26 8.87 12.84
CA HIS A 114 13.14 8.20 13.49
C HIS A 114 12.45 9.09 14.53
N ASP A 115 12.89 10.34 14.70
CA ASP A 115 12.25 11.26 15.63
C ASP A 115 10.85 11.69 15.13
N PRO A 116 9.90 11.89 16.06
CA PRO A 116 8.58 12.41 15.71
C PRO A 116 8.66 13.88 15.29
N GLU A 117 8.28 14.16 14.04
CA GLU A 117 8.38 15.49 13.45
C GLU A 117 7.03 16.20 13.44
N THR A 118 6.00 15.48 12.98
CA THR A 118 4.67 16.05 12.77
C THR A 118 3.88 16.15 14.08
N PRO A 119 2.88 17.04 14.18
CA PRO A 119 2.00 17.08 15.36
C PRO A 119 1.33 15.72 15.65
N PHE A 120 0.94 15.00 14.60
CA PHE A 120 0.34 13.67 14.74
C PHE A 120 1.33 12.66 15.31
N GLU A 121 2.57 12.61 14.81
CA GLU A 121 3.61 11.73 15.33
C GLU A 121 3.91 12.03 16.81
N LYS A 122 4.03 13.31 17.16
CA LYS A 122 4.28 13.76 18.54
C LYS A 122 3.16 13.37 19.50
N ASP A 123 1.92 13.31 19.04
CA ASP A 123 0.81 12.82 19.86
C ASP A 123 0.73 11.29 19.87
N ALA A 124 1.04 10.65 18.74
CA ALA A 124 1.11 9.20 18.65
C ALA A 124 2.17 8.62 19.61
N VAL A 125 3.38 9.19 19.68
CA VAL A 125 4.41 8.71 20.64
C VAL A 125 3.92 8.78 22.08
N LYS A 126 3.19 9.83 22.48
CA LYS A 126 2.62 9.95 23.83
C LYS A 126 1.59 8.85 24.10
N LEU A 127 0.70 8.61 23.14
CA LEU A 127 -0.32 7.56 23.24
C LEU A 127 0.30 6.17 23.34
N LEU A 128 1.29 5.87 22.50
CA LEU A 128 2.00 4.59 22.52
C LEU A 128 2.82 4.40 23.80
N ALA A 129 3.51 5.45 24.27
CA ALA A 129 4.21 5.42 25.55
C ALA A 129 3.27 5.18 26.74
N ALA A 130 2.01 5.63 26.64
CA ALA A 130 0.95 5.34 27.61
C ALA A 130 0.30 3.94 27.43
N GLY A 131 0.84 3.09 26.55
CA GLY A 131 0.37 1.72 26.33
C GLY A 131 -0.88 1.60 25.46
N LYS A 132 -1.26 2.64 24.70
CA LYS A 132 -2.37 2.53 23.75
C LYS A 132 -1.98 1.58 22.60
N PRO A 133 -2.94 0.78 22.09
CA PRO A 133 -2.64 -0.25 21.09
C PRO A 133 -2.26 0.33 19.72
N PHE A 134 -2.67 1.55 19.41
CA PHE A 134 -2.30 2.30 18.21
C PHE A 134 -2.80 3.76 18.34
N ALA A 135 -2.32 4.63 17.46
CA ALA A 135 -2.89 5.94 17.18
C ALA A 135 -3.31 6.00 15.70
N GLU A 136 -4.38 6.74 15.39
CA GLU A 136 -4.81 6.93 13.99
C GLU A 136 -5.35 8.34 13.76
N LYS A 137 -5.28 8.78 12.51
CA LYS A 137 -5.84 10.03 12.01
C LYS A 137 -6.20 9.85 10.54
N ASN A 138 -7.21 10.55 10.06
CA ASN A 138 -7.50 10.61 8.63
C ASN A 138 -7.77 12.05 8.18
N THR A 139 -7.46 12.31 6.92
CA THR A 139 -7.88 13.50 6.16
C THR A 139 -8.92 13.05 5.12
N ALA A 140 -9.21 13.91 4.14
CA ALA A 140 -10.10 13.57 3.04
C ALA A 140 -9.49 12.52 2.08
N ASP A 141 -8.16 12.48 1.98
CA ASP A 141 -7.39 11.76 0.96
C ASP A 141 -6.33 10.81 1.55
N ARG A 142 -6.10 10.84 2.87
CA ARG A 142 -5.10 10.03 3.55
C ARG A 142 -5.63 9.42 4.83
N TYR A 143 -5.15 8.21 5.11
CA TYR A 143 -5.24 7.56 6.41
C TYR A 143 -3.85 7.39 6.99
N GLN A 144 -3.68 7.72 8.28
CA GLN A 144 -2.45 7.59 9.03
C GLN A 144 -2.67 6.67 10.24
N PHE A 145 -1.76 5.73 10.44
CA PHE A 145 -1.74 4.77 11.53
C PHE A 145 -0.37 4.76 12.16
N VAL A 146 -0.31 4.67 13.50
CA VAL A 146 0.93 4.40 14.23
C VAL A 146 0.70 3.24 15.18
N GLY A 147 1.43 2.15 14.95
CA GLY A 147 1.36 0.95 15.78
C GLY A 147 2.64 0.75 16.60
N PRO A 148 2.55 0.17 17.81
CA PRO A 148 3.70 -0.07 18.66
C PRO A 148 4.54 -1.25 18.16
N ILE A 149 5.85 -1.15 18.38
CA ILE A 149 6.80 -2.25 18.26
C ILE A 149 7.38 -2.47 19.66
N ARG A 150 7.10 -3.65 20.22
CA ARG A 150 7.64 -4.04 21.52
C ARG A 150 9.13 -4.34 21.40
N LEU A 151 9.92 -3.70 22.25
CA LEU A 151 11.35 -3.91 22.40
C LEU A 151 11.59 -4.65 23.72
N GLY A 152 11.80 -5.95 23.62
CA GLY A 152 12.14 -6.80 24.77
C GLY A 152 13.61 -6.72 25.14
N SER A 153 14.01 -7.43 26.20
CA SER A 153 15.35 -7.35 26.82
C SER A 153 16.55 -7.36 25.85
N GLN A 154 16.50 -8.18 24.79
CA GLN A 154 17.59 -8.24 23.79
C GLN A 154 17.72 -6.94 23.00
N CYS A 155 16.59 -6.33 22.62
CA CYS A 155 16.55 -5.05 21.92
C CYS A 155 17.09 -3.90 22.78
N LEU A 156 16.93 -4.00 24.11
CA LEU A 156 17.31 -2.90 25.03
C LEU A 156 18.82 -2.67 25.11
N LYS A 157 19.65 -3.65 24.70
CA LYS A 157 21.12 -3.48 24.68
C LYS A 157 21.55 -2.27 23.84
N CYS A 158 20.89 -2.07 22.69
CA CYS A 158 21.22 -1.01 21.74
C CYS A 158 20.25 0.18 21.84
N HIS A 159 18.99 -0.07 22.21
CA HIS A 159 17.96 0.97 22.26
C HIS A 159 17.88 1.72 23.60
N VAL A 160 18.64 1.30 24.63
CA VAL A 160 18.68 1.95 25.95
C VAL A 160 20.12 1.92 26.54
N LYS A 161 20.94 2.89 26.17
CA LYS A 161 22.38 3.02 26.49
C LYS A 161 22.69 2.98 27.99
N ARG A 162 21.78 3.46 28.83
CA ARG A 162 21.93 3.49 30.30
C ARG A 162 20.75 2.83 30.99
N ARG A 163 20.37 1.63 30.56
CA ARG A 163 19.21 0.93 31.14
C ARG A 163 19.40 0.71 32.65
N THR A 164 18.36 1.01 33.41
CA THR A 164 18.26 0.74 34.85
C THR A 164 17.28 -0.38 35.17
N SER A 165 16.50 -0.83 34.17
CA SER A 165 15.58 -1.96 34.26
C SER A 165 15.57 -2.74 32.94
N ASN A 166 14.98 -3.95 32.99
CA ASN A 166 14.71 -4.78 31.80
C ASN A 166 13.24 -4.70 31.36
N ASP A 167 12.49 -3.72 31.86
CA ASP A 167 11.11 -3.52 31.43
C ASP A 167 11.09 -3.21 29.93
N ASP A 168 10.07 -3.68 29.24
CA ASP A 168 9.97 -3.46 27.81
C ASP A 168 9.97 -1.97 27.47
N ARG A 169 10.45 -1.66 26.27
CA ARG A 169 10.28 -0.35 25.63
C ARG A 169 9.43 -0.50 24.38
N THR A 170 9.09 0.65 23.83
CA THR A 170 8.24 0.81 22.68
C THR A 170 9.01 1.64 21.67
N ALA A 171 9.05 1.13 20.44
CA ALA A 171 9.22 1.93 19.24
C ALA A 171 7.87 1.98 18.50
N GLY A 172 7.79 2.72 17.40
CA GLY A 172 6.59 2.80 16.58
C GLY A 172 6.91 2.58 15.11
N LEU A 173 5.85 2.29 14.35
CA LEU A 173 5.86 2.34 12.90
C LEU A 173 4.66 3.20 12.45
N VAL A 174 4.97 4.29 11.77
CA VAL A 174 4.00 5.14 11.09
C VAL A 174 3.72 4.55 9.72
N ILE A 175 2.44 4.48 9.35
CA ILE A 175 1.96 4.07 8.03
C ILE A 175 0.98 5.13 7.56
N THR A 176 1.26 5.76 6.42
CA THR A 176 0.37 6.70 5.74
C THR A 176 0.00 6.14 4.38
N MET A 177 -1.29 6.05 4.08
CA MET A 177 -1.79 5.46 2.83
C MET A 177 -2.89 6.31 2.20
N PRO A 178 -3.10 6.21 0.87
CA PRO A 178 -4.17 6.92 0.20
C PRO A 178 -5.54 6.37 0.63
N LEU A 179 -6.44 7.31 0.88
CA LEU A 179 -7.85 7.05 1.09
C LEU A 179 -8.57 7.56 -0.16
N ALA A 180 -9.41 6.73 -0.77
CA ALA A 180 -10.33 7.24 -1.76
C ALA A 180 -11.21 8.27 -1.05
N GLY A 181 -11.20 9.51 -1.55
CA GLY A 181 -12.24 10.47 -1.16
C GLY A 181 -13.61 9.86 -1.44
N LYS A 182 -14.71 10.51 -1.00
CA LYS A 182 -16.03 10.16 -1.54
C LYS A 182 -15.97 10.25 -3.08
N SER A 183 -15.77 9.12 -3.75
CA SER A 183 -15.92 9.02 -5.20
C SER A 183 -17.41 9.19 -5.51
N PRO A 184 -17.80 9.90 -6.59
CA PRO A 184 -19.20 10.05 -6.96
C PRO A 184 -19.87 8.68 -7.03
N ALA A 185 -21.11 8.64 -6.55
CA ALA A 185 -21.95 7.44 -6.51
C ALA A 185 -21.66 6.54 -7.70
N ALA A 186 -21.37 5.27 -7.39
CA ALA A 186 -21.28 4.21 -8.38
C ALA A 186 -22.40 4.42 -9.41
N VAL A 187 -22.02 4.62 -10.67
CA VAL A 187 -22.97 4.68 -11.77
C VAL A 187 -23.69 3.34 -11.74
N SER A 188 -24.94 3.39 -11.28
CA SER A 188 -25.87 2.28 -11.34
C SER A 188 -25.99 1.90 -12.82
N PRO A 189 -25.83 0.62 -13.20
CA PRO A 189 -26.22 0.22 -14.54
C PRO A 189 -27.72 0.48 -14.66
N ALA A 190 -28.07 1.33 -15.62
CA ALA A 190 -29.45 1.58 -15.98
C ALA A 190 -29.97 0.39 -16.78
N ASN A 191 -31.08 -0.17 -16.28
CA ASN A 191 -32.07 -1.08 -16.87
C ASN A 191 -31.59 -2.30 -17.66
#